data_AF-A0A1M7YI32-F1
#
_entry.id   AF-A0A1M7YI32-F1
#
_cell.length_a   1.000
_cell.length_b   1.000
_cell.length_c   1.000
_cell.angle_alpha   90.00
_cell.angle_beta   90.00
_cell.angle_gamma   90.00
#
_symmetry.space_group_name_H-M   'P 1'
#
loop_
_entity.id
_entity.type
_entity.pdbx_description
1 polymer ?
#
loop_
_entity_poly.entity_id
_entity_poly.type
_entity_poly.pdbx_seq_one_letter_code
_entity_poly.pdbx_strand_id
1 'polypeptide(L)'
;MTVQHSFSKIEKELLPAFRQQIGSAESTEDVKKFFVHTIQDLVNKASEGEVKPRYEDIRLNHLMESDVEPRFVLHDNLVSNPQFASIWGESDLPHIVGRFATSACNRYKHLEKNPEKTEAKIRM
;
A
#
# COMPACT_ATOMS: atom_id res chain seq x y z
N MET A 1 17.47 -24.49 4.79
CA MET A 1 17.21 -23.41 5.76
C MET A 1 17.07 -22.13 4.96
N THR A 2 15.84 -21.74 4.60
CA THR A 2 15.58 -20.48 3.91
C THR A 2 15.39 -19.41 4.96
N VAL A 3 16.31 -18.45 5.01
CA VAL A 3 16.24 -17.30 5.91
C VAL A 3 15.11 -16.42 5.39
N GLN A 4 13.86 -16.69 5.79
CA GLN A 4 12.76 -15.78 5.52
C GLN A 4 13.06 -14.47 6.24
N HIS A 5 13.41 -13.43 5.48
CA HIS A 5 13.55 -12.08 6.01
C HIS A 5 12.15 -11.55 6.35
N SER A 6 11.69 -11.85 7.57
CA SER A 6 10.39 -11.36 8.03
C SER A 6 10.48 -9.87 8.34
N PHE A 7 9.95 -9.06 7.43
CA PHE A 7 9.79 -7.61 7.62
C PHE A 7 8.65 -7.24 8.58
N SER A 8 8.13 -8.20 9.35
CA SER A 8 7.09 -7.97 10.36
C SER A 8 7.48 -6.94 11.43
N LYS A 9 8.79 -6.71 11.65
CA LYS A 9 9.26 -5.60 12.49
C LYS A 9 8.89 -4.24 11.87
N ILE A 10 9.25 -4.04 10.61
CA ILE A 10 8.95 -2.81 9.86
C ILE A 10 7.43 -2.65 9.71
N GLU A 11 6.71 -3.74 9.42
CA GLU A 11 5.24 -3.76 9.40
C GLU A 11 4.69 -3.20 10.72
N LYS A 12 5.11 -3.72 11.87
CA LYS A 12 4.61 -3.29 13.19
C LYS A 12 4.91 -1.82 13.50
N GLU A 13 6.02 -1.29 13.00
CA GLU A 13 6.36 0.14 13.13
C GLU A 13 5.49 1.02 12.23
N LEU A 14 5.20 0.57 11.00
CA LEU A 14 4.42 1.33 10.03
C LEU A 14 2.91 1.21 10.22
N LEU A 15 2.42 0.09 10.75
CA LEU A 15 1.00 -0.20 10.98
C LEU A 15 0.25 0.89 11.76
N PRO A 16 0.75 1.39 12.91
CA PRO A 16 0.07 2.44 13.65
C PRO A 16 -0.01 3.75 12.85
N ALA A 17 1.08 4.16 12.20
CA ALA A 17 1.11 5.35 11.35
C ALA A 17 0.12 5.21 10.17
N PHE A 18 0.14 4.07 9.49
CA PHE A 18 -0.76 3.77 8.38
C PHE A 18 -2.23 3.78 8.81
N ARG A 19 -2.57 3.15 9.95
CA ARG A 19 -3.94 3.18 10.46
C ARG A 19 -4.41 4.60 10.75
N GLN A 20 -3.54 5.43 11.32
CA GLN A 20 -3.85 6.83 11.57
C GLN A 20 -4.05 7.61 10.27
N GLN A 21 -3.19 7.41 9.27
CA GLN A 21 -3.32 8.02 7.95
C GLN A 21 -4.62 7.61 7.24
N ILE A 22 -4.93 6.32 7.19
CA ILE A 22 -6.18 5.78 6.61
C ILE A 22 -7.41 6.28 7.38
N GLY A 23 -7.33 6.38 8.71
CA GLY A 23 -8.39 6.92 9.55
C GLY A 23 -8.65 8.41 9.32
N SER A 24 -7.60 9.18 9.06
CA SER A 24 -7.64 10.60 8.71
C SER A 24 -7.94 10.86 7.23
N ALA A 25 -7.92 9.84 6.37
CA ALA A 25 -8.23 10.00 4.96
C ALA A 25 -9.69 10.44 4.78
N GLU A 26 -9.85 11.64 4.22
CA GLU A 26 -11.14 12.24 3.88
C GLU A 26 -11.62 11.83 2.49
N SER A 27 -10.69 11.49 1.59
CA SER A 27 -11.00 11.13 0.20
C SER A 27 -10.36 9.81 -0.24
N THR A 28 -10.95 9.22 -1.28
CA THR A 28 -10.42 8.03 -1.96
C THR A 28 -9.01 8.23 -2.50
N GLU A 29 -8.67 9.45 -2.93
CA GLU A 29 -7.32 9.84 -3.36
C GLU A 29 -6.31 9.84 -2.20
N ASP A 30 -6.69 10.33 -1.01
CA ASP A 30 -5.84 10.28 0.18
C ASP A 30 -5.49 8.84 0.55
N VAL A 31 -6.47 7.94 0.48
CA VAL A 31 -6.23 6.51 0.72
C VAL A 31 -5.19 5.94 -0.24
N LYS A 32 -5.25 6.30 -1.54
CA LYS A 32 -4.22 5.88 -2.52
C LYS A 32 -2.86 6.47 -2.15
N LYS A 33 -2.80 7.77 -1.83
CA LYS A 33 -1.55 8.44 -1.44
C LYS A 33 -0.90 7.83 -0.21
N PHE A 34 -1.68 7.60 0.84
CA PHE A 34 -1.17 6.98 2.06
C PHE A 34 -0.71 5.55 1.83
N PHE A 35 -1.47 4.76 1.07
CA PHE A 35 -1.05 3.41 0.69
C PHE A 35 0.29 3.43 -0.03
N VAL A 36 0.41 4.22 -1.10
CA VAL A 36 1.64 4.31 -1.88
C VAL A 36 2.82 4.78 -1.02
N HIS A 37 2.62 5.81 -0.20
CA HIS A 37 3.66 6.33 0.70
C HIS A 37 4.13 5.30 1.73
N THR A 38 3.21 4.53 2.31
CA THR A 38 3.57 3.45 3.25
C THR A 38 4.34 2.33 2.58
N ILE A 39 3.97 1.93 1.35
CA ILE A 39 4.74 0.93 0.61
C ILE A 39 6.12 1.49 0.22
N GLN A 40 6.21 2.77 -0.14
CA GLN A 40 7.50 3.43 -0.38
C GLN A 40 8.39 3.39 0.86
N ASP A 41 7.85 3.71 2.03
CA ASP A 41 8.61 3.68 3.29
C ASP A 41 9.02 2.26 3.67
N LEU A 42 8.12 1.28 3.50
CA LEU A 42 8.39 -0.14 3.72
C LEU A 42 9.53 -0.64 2.83
N VAL A 43 9.47 -0.37 1.53
CA VAL A 43 10.49 -0.80 0.56
C VAL A 43 11.81 -0.06 0.80
N ASN A 44 11.75 1.23 1.10
CA ASN A 44 12.95 2.02 1.42
C ASN A 44 13.63 1.46 2.67
N LYS A 45 12.90 1.22 3.76
CA LYS A 45 13.45 0.59 4.97
C LYS A 45 13.94 -0.84 4.74
N ALA A 46 13.23 -1.62 3.92
CA ALA A 46 13.59 -3.01 3.60
C ALA A 46 14.85 -3.12 2.73
N SER A 47 15.09 -2.12 1.87
CA SER A 47 16.26 -2.03 0.99
C SER A 47 17.33 -1.08 1.51
N GLU A 48 17.22 -0.61 2.76
CA GLU A 48 18.12 0.40 3.36
C GLU A 48 18.32 1.66 2.49
N GLY A 49 17.31 2.01 1.68
CA GLY A 49 17.31 3.16 0.78
C GLY A 49 17.84 2.91 -0.63
N GLU A 50 18.23 1.67 -0.96
CA GLU A 50 18.67 1.29 -2.31
C GLU A 50 17.53 1.29 -3.33
N VAL A 51 16.32 0.91 -2.91
CA VAL A 51 15.13 0.88 -3.78
C VAL A 51 14.16 1.98 -3.37
N LYS A 52 13.86 2.86 -4.32
CA LYS A 52 12.86 3.92 -4.14
C LYS A 52 11.76 3.77 -5.19
N PRO A 53 10.66 3.06 -4.87
CA PRO A 53 9.53 2.98 -5.79
C PRO A 53 8.93 4.36 -5.98
N ARG A 54 8.46 4.69 -7.20
CA ARG A 54 7.75 5.94 -7.44
C ARG A 54 6.27 5.79 -7.15
N TYR A 55 5.60 6.94 -7.05
CA TYR A 55 4.16 6.98 -6.83
C TYR A 55 3.38 6.25 -7.95
N GLU A 56 3.86 6.37 -9.18
CA GLU A 56 3.23 5.79 -10.37
C GLU A 56 3.43 4.27 -10.48
N ASP A 57 4.46 3.74 -9.80
CA ASP A 57 4.80 2.32 -9.84
C ASP A 57 3.88 1.47 -8.95
N ILE A 58 3.17 2.08 -8.00
CA ILE A 58 2.31 1.38 -7.04
C ILE A 58 0.90 1.90 -7.21
N ARG A 59 -0.05 1.00 -7.48
CA ARG A 59 -1.48 1.35 -7.53
C ARG A 59 -2.30 0.43 -6.66
N LEU A 60 -3.25 1.02 -5.93
CA LEU A 60 -4.25 0.26 -5.20
C LEU A 60 -5.32 -0.25 -6.17
N ASN A 61 -5.47 -1.57 -6.26
CA ASN A 61 -6.51 -2.20 -7.07
C ASN A 61 -7.82 -2.26 -6.28
N HIS A 62 -8.54 -1.14 -6.28
CA HIS A 62 -9.82 -0.99 -5.58
C HIS A 62 -11.01 -1.56 -6.36
N LEU A 63 -10.83 -1.84 -7.66
CA LEU A 63 -11.88 -2.25 -8.59
C LEU A 63 -12.24 -3.74 -8.48
N MET A 64 -11.44 -4.57 -7.81
CA MET A 64 -11.79 -5.97 -7.60
C MET A 64 -12.77 -6.13 -6.43
N GLU A 65 -14.02 -6.45 -6.76
CA GLU A 65 -15.05 -6.90 -5.82
C GLU A 65 -14.84 -8.35 -5.36
N SER A 66 -14.08 -9.14 -6.11
CA SER A 66 -13.81 -10.54 -5.79
C SER A 66 -12.69 -10.69 -4.77
N ASP A 67 -12.82 -11.68 -3.90
CA ASP A 67 -11.85 -12.10 -2.87
C ASP A 67 -10.53 -12.66 -3.45
N VAL A 68 -10.30 -12.45 -4.74
CA VAL A 68 -9.17 -12.97 -5.50
C VAL A 68 -8.07 -11.90 -5.51
N GLU A 69 -6.95 -12.24 -4.88
CA GLU A 69 -5.73 -11.44 -4.85
C GLU A 69 -5.16 -11.18 -6.26
N PRO A 70 -4.40 -10.08 -6.49
CA PRO A 70 -3.95 -9.08 -5.53
C PRO A 70 -4.74 -7.74 -5.56
N ARG A 71 -5.02 -7.19 -4.37
CA ARG A 71 -5.68 -5.87 -4.16
C ARG A 71 -4.75 -4.68 -4.44
N PHE A 72 -3.63 -4.91 -5.10
CA PHE A 72 -2.63 -3.92 -5.48
C PHE A 72 -2.00 -4.33 -6.82
N VAL A 73 -1.51 -3.35 -7.57
CA VAL A 73 -0.77 -3.53 -8.81
C VAL A 73 0.58 -2.84 -8.64
N LEU A 74 1.64 -3.58 -8.95
CA LEU A 74 2.99 -3.04 -9.08
C LEU A 74 3.31 -2.93 -10.56
N HIS A 75 3.93 -1.83 -10.96
CA HIS A 75 4.35 -1.62 -12.34
C HIS A 75 5.61 -2.43 -12.65
N ASP A 76 5.75 -2.86 -13.91
CA ASP A 76 6.91 -3.61 -14.39
C ASP A 76 8.25 -2.91 -14.13
N ASN A 77 8.28 -1.59 -14.02
CA ASN A 77 9.50 -0.84 -13.69
C ASN A 77 10.04 -1.19 -12.31
N LEU A 78 9.14 -1.42 -11.35
CA LEU A 78 9.52 -1.79 -9.99
C LEU A 78 9.89 -3.27 -9.92
N VAL A 79 9.13 -4.13 -10.60
CA VAL A 79 9.39 -5.58 -10.64
C VAL A 79 10.65 -5.91 -11.47
N SER A 80 10.98 -5.12 -12.48
CA SER A 80 12.19 -5.24 -13.29
C SER A 80 13.45 -4.84 -12.53
N ASN A 81 13.33 -4.21 -11.35
CA ASN A 81 14.48 -3.88 -10.53
C ASN A 81 14.95 -5.16 -9.81
N PRO A 82 16.16 -5.68 -10.08
CA PRO A 82 16.63 -6.93 -9.50
C PRO A 82 16.74 -6.86 -7.97
N GLN A 83 17.10 -5.70 -7.42
CA GLN A 83 17.15 -5.49 -5.97
C GLN A 83 15.76 -5.65 -5.35
N PHE A 84 14.73 -5.04 -5.96
CA PHE A 84 13.35 -5.18 -5.51
C PHE A 84 12.84 -6.61 -5.68
N ALA A 85 13.10 -7.22 -6.84
CA ALA A 85 12.64 -8.58 -7.15
C ALA A 85 13.23 -9.62 -6.18
N SER A 86 14.52 -9.50 -5.83
CA SER A 86 15.15 -10.37 -4.82
C SER A 86 14.49 -10.22 -3.46
N ILE A 87 14.34 -8.98 -2.96
CA ILE A 87 13.71 -8.75 -1.65
C ILE A 87 12.23 -9.17 -1.69
N TRP A 88 11.52 -8.95 -2.80
CA TRP A 88 10.11 -9.30 -2.96
C TRP A 88 9.88 -10.81 -3.00
N GLY A 89 10.75 -11.58 -3.66
CA GLY A 89 10.66 -13.04 -3.79
C GLY A 89 11.20 -13.80 -2.58
N GLU A 90 12.21 -13.27 -1.89
CA GLU A 90 12.84 -13.91 -0.73
C GLU A 90 12.20 -13.54 0.62
N SER A 91 11.22 -12.62 0.62
CA SER A 91 10.67 -12.05 1.87
C SER A 91 9.15 -12.04 1.94
N ASP A 92 8.62 -11.77 3.15
CA ASP A 92 7.18 -11.66 3.42
C ASP A 92 6.54 -10.32 2.96
N LEU A 93 7.25 -9.53 2.15
CA LEU A 93 6.76 -8.26 1.60
C LEU A 93 5.39 -8.37 0.91
N PRO A 94 5.15 -9.29 -0.05
CA PRO A 94 3.85 -9.42 -0.70
C PRO A 94 2.70 -9.65 0.29
N HIS A 95 2.92 -10.46 1.33
CA HIS A 95 1.93 -10.70 2.38
C HIS A 95 1.64 -9.43 3.20
N ILE A 96 2.67 -8.67 3.57
CA ILE A 96 2.54 -7.41 4.30
C ILE A 96 1.80 -6.38 3.44
N VAL A 97 2.19 -6.21 2.17
CA VAL A 97 1.53 -5.31 1.22
C VAL A 97 0.06 -5.71 1.02
N GLY A 98 -0.24 -7.00 0.95
CA GLY A 98 -1.61 -7.52 0.86
C GLY A 98 -2.49 -7.11 2.06
N ARG A 99 -1.95 -7.13 3.28
CA ARG A 99 -2.65 -6.65 4.49
C ARG A 99 -2.93 -5.15 4.41
N PHE A 100 -1.92 -4.35 4.04
CA PHE A 100 -2.08 -2.91 3.86
C PHE A 100 -3.11 -2.58 2.77
N ALA A 101 -3.05 -3.29 1.64
CA ALA A 101 -3.96 -3.11 0.52
C ALA A 101 -5.40 -3.46 0.91
N THR A 102 -5.58 -4.50 1.73
CA THR A 102 -6.89 -4.88 2.26
C THR A 102 -7.49 -3.79 3.12
N SER A 103 -6.74 -3.23 4.07
CA SER A 103 -7.18 -2.11 4.91
C SER A 103 -7.48 -0.85 4.08
N ALA A 104 -6.61 -0.51 3.12
CA ALA A 104 -6.82 0.63 2.23
C ALA A 104 -8.08 0.44 1.36
N CYS A 105 -8.27 -0.74 0.76
CA CYS A 105 -9.43 -1.06 -0.06
C CYS A 105 -10.74 -0.97 0.74
N ASN A 106 -10.76 -1.46 1.99
CA ASN A 106 -11.93 -1.34 2.86
C ASN A 106 -12.28 0.12 3.15
N ARG A 107 -11.29 0.97 3.47
CA ARG A 107 -11.52 2.40 3.67
C ARG A 107 -11.95 3.09 2.38
N TYR A 108 -11.31 2.76 1.27
CA TYR A 108 -11.63 3.27 -0.06
C TYR A 108 -13.09 3.00 -0.41
N LYS A 109 -13.55 1.75 -0.29
CA LYS A 109 -14.95 1.35 -0.52
C LYS A 109 -15.91 2.08 0.41
N HIS A 110 -15.52 2.31 1.65
CA HIS A 110 -16.34 3.07 2.60
C HIS A 110 -16.50 4.54 2.19
N LEU A 111 -15.42 5.18 1.72
CA LEU A 111 -15.45 6.57 1.22
C LEU A 111 -16.19 6.68 -0.12
N GLU A 112 -16.01 5.70 -1.01
CA GLU A 112 -16.71 5.66 -2.31
C GLU A 112 -18.21 5.42 -2.15
N LYS A 113 -18.63 4.57 -1.19
CA LYS A 113 -20.06 4.33 -0.88
C LYS A 113 -20.72 5.45 -0.08
N ASN A 114 -19.97 6.31 0.59
CA ASN A 114 -20.47 7.48 1.32
C ASN A 114 -19.96 8.79 0.68
N PRO A 115 -20.46 9.17 -0.51
CA PRO A 115 -20.09 10.43 -1.16
C PRO A 115 -20.60 11.68 -0.42
N GLU A 116 -21.49 11.52 0.58
CA GLU A 116 -22.16 12.63 1.28
C GLU A 116 -21.23 13.63 1.98
N LYS A 117 -19.97 13.26 2.29
CA LYS A 117 -18.99 14.23 2.83
C LYS A 117 -18.09 14.88 1.79
N THR A 118 -17.97 14.32 0.58
CA THR A 118 -17.10 14.86 -0.47
C THR A 118 -17.81 15.95 -1.27
N GLU A 119 -19.14 15.89 -1.41
CA GLU A 119 -19.91 16.97 -2.05
C GLU A 119 -20.11 18.21 -1.16
N ALA A 120 -19.89 18.10 0.16
CA ALA A 120 -20.10 19.19 1.11
C ALA A 120 -19.01 20.28 1.12
N LYS A 121 -17.94 20.15 0.32
CA LYS A 121 -16.85 21.15 0.22
C LYS A 121 -16.62 21.76 -1.17
N ILE A 122 -17.42 21.37 -2.18
CA ILE A 122 -17.31 21.94 -3.55
C ILE A 122 -18.37 23.04 -3.80
N ARG A 123 -19.22 23.36 -2.81
CA ARG A 123 -20.10 24.52 -2.85
C ARG A 123 -19.98 25.35 -1.56
N MET A 124 -19.13 26.37 -1.60
CA MET A 124 -19.44 27.77 -1.27
C MET A 124 -18.24 28.66 -1.61
#